data_AF-A0A7W5X7I9-F1
#
_entry.id   AF-A0A7W5X7I9-F1
#
_cell.length_a   1.000
_cell.length_b   1.000
_cell.length_c   1.000
_cell.angle_alpha   90.00
_cell.angle_beta   90.00
_cell.angle_gamma   90.00
#
_symmetry.space_group_name_H-M   'P 1'
#
loop_
_entity.id
_entity.type
_entity.pdbx_description
1 polymer ?
#
loop_
_entity_poly.entity_id
_entity_poly.type
_entity_poly.pdbx_seq_one_letter_code
_entity_poly.pdbx_strand_id
1 'polypeptide(L)'
;MAKSKFERNKPHVNIGTIGHVDHGKTSLTAAITKFFGEFKAYDQIDAAPEEKARGITISTAHVEYETPNRHYAHVDCPGHADYVKNMITGAAQMDGAILVCSAADGPMPQTREHILLARQVGVP
;
A
#
# COMPACT_ATOMS: atom_id res chain seq x y z
N MET A 1 25.35 -10.28 -2.67
CA MET A 1 25.10 -10.66 -4.08
C MET A 1 24.52 -9.44 -4.76
N ALA A 2 25.10 -8.97 -5.86
CA ALA A 2 24.49 -7.87 -6.62
C ALA A 2 23.11 -8.35 -7.09
N LYS A 3 22.05 -7.59 -6.77
CA LYS A 3 20.72 -7.84 -7.34
C LYS A 3 20.89 -7.90 -8.86
N SER A 4 20.34 -8.94 -9.49
CA SER A 4 20.31 -9.05 -10.95
C SER A 4 19.75 -7.76 -11.54
N LYS A 5 20.29 -7.34 -12.69
CA LYS A 5 19.82 -6.13 -13.37
C LYS A 5 18.34 -6.32 -13.72
N PHE A 6 17.46 -5.49 -13.16
CA PHE A 6 16.03 -5.58 -13.40
C PHE A 6 15.72 -5.25 -14.86
N GLU A 7 15.07 -6.17 -15.57
CA GLU A 7 14.67 -5.99 -16.96
C GLU A 7 13.26 -5.41 -17.06
N ARG A 8 13.13 -4.15 -17.50
CA ARG A 8 11.85 -3.46 -17.68
C ARG A 8 11.18 -3.86 -19.00
N ASN A 9 10.65 -5.08 -19.06
CA ASN A 9 10.00 -5.62 -20.27
C ASN A 9 8.49 -5.35 -20.33
N LYS A 10 7.88 -4.87 -19.25
CA LYS A 10 6.43 -4.65 -19.12
C LYS A 10 6.12 -3.18 -18.78
N PRO A 11 4.94 -2.65 -19.18
CA PRO A 11 4.49 -1.36 -18.70
C PRO A 11 4.45 -1.32 -17.17
N HIS A 12 4.96 -0.24 -16.61
CA HIS A 12 5.08 -0.03 -15.17
C HIS A 12 3.94 0.86 -14.67
N VAL A 13 3.32 0.49 -13.55
CA VAL A 13 2.32 1.31 -12.88
C VAL A 13 2.60 1.33 -11.38
N ASN A 14 2.65 2.51 -10.78
CA ASN A 14 2.69 2.67 -9.33
C ASN A 14 1.27 2.60 -8.79
N ILE A 15 1.02 1.68 -7.87
CA ILE A 15 -0.27 1.60 -7.18
C ILE A 15 -0.07 1.57 -5.67
N GLY A 16 -1.15 1.65 -4.90
CA GLY A 16 -1.03 1.48 -3.46
C GLY A 16 -2.36 1.36 -2.74
N THR A 17 -2.31 0.83 -1.52
CA THR A 17 -3.49 0.63 -0.66
C THR A 17 -3.72 1.85 0.21
N ILE A 18 -4.96 2.36 0.19
CA ILE A 18 -5.41 3.44 1.06
C ILE A 18 -6.72 3.05 1.74
N GLY A 19 -7.06 3.70 2.85
CA GLY A 19 -8.29 3.46 3.59
C GLY A 19 -8.08 3.57 5.09
N HIS A 20 -9.17 3.43 5.84
CA HIS A 20 -9.18 3.53 7.31
C HIS A 20 -8.28 2.49 7.99
N VAL A 21 -7.89 2.78 9.24
CA VAL A 21 -7.16 1.84 10.10
C VAL A 21 -7.94 0.53 10.24
N ASP A 22 -7.23 -0.59 10.41
CA ASP A 22 -7.78 -1.94 10.58
C ASP A 22 -8.68 -2.50 9.46
N HIS A 23 -8.81 -1.81 8.33
CA HIS A 23 -9.52 -2.33 7.16
C HIS A 23 -8.76 -3.41 6.37
N GLY A 24 -7.56 -3.81 6.81
CA GLY A 24 -6.81 -4.91 6.19
C GLY A 24 -5.94 -4.54 4.99
N LYS A 25 -5.48 -3.28 4.89
CA LYS A 25 -4.57 -2.81 3.81
C LYS A 25 -3.32 -3.69 3.69
N THR A 26 -2.57 -3.81 4.78
CA THR A 26 -1.31 -4.58 4.84
C THR A 26 -1.54 -6.08 4.63
N SER A 27 -2.64 -6.62 5.18
CA SER A 27 -3.04 -8.01 4.95
C SER A 27 -3.36 -8.29 3.48
N LEU A 28 -4.03 -7.35 2.80
CA LEU A 28 -4.30 -7.43 1.36
C LEU A 28 -2.99 -7.34 0.56
N THR A 29 -2.08 -6.43 0.93
CA THR A 29 -0.76 -6.31 0.30
C THR A 29 0.03 -7.61 0.39
N ALA A 30 0.07 -8.24 1.57
CA ALA A 30 0.69 -9.56 1.75
C ALA A 30 0.04 -10.63 0.86
N ALA A 31 -1.29 -10.65 0.78
CA ALA A 31 -2.02 -11.59 -0.08
C ALA A 31 -1.69 -11.39 -1.56
N ILE A 32 -1.61 -10.14 -2.05
CA ILE A 32 -1.25 -9.84 -3.44
C ILE A 32 0.15 -10.38 -3.77
N THR A 33 1.13 -10.12 -2.90
CA THR A 33 2.51 -10.61 -3.11
C THR A 33 2.57 -12.14 -3.17
N LYS A 34 1.70 -12.85 -2.43
CA LYS A 34 1.61 -14.31 -2.47
C LYS A 34 1.24 -14.87 -3.85
N PHE A 35 0.42 -14.15 -4.62
CA PHE A 35 -0.08 -14.61 -5.92
C PHE A 35 0.72 -14.10 -7.11
N PHE A 36 1.29 -12.89 -7.00
CA PHE A 36 1.85 -12.17 -8.15
C PHE A 36 3.33 -11.79 -7.99
N GLY A 37 3.97 -12.09 -6.86
CA GLY A 37 5.35 -11.70 -6.61
C GLY A 37 6.07 -12.61 -5.64
N GLU A 38 7.17 -12.10 -5.09
CA GLU A 38 7.83 -12.74 -3.96
C GLU A 38 6.98 -12.51 -2.71
N PHE A 39 6.50 -13.59 -2.10
CA PHE A 39 5.63 -13.51 -0.94
C PHE A 39 6.30 -12.73 0.19
N LYS A 40 5.64 -11.65 0.62
CA LYS A 40 5.97 -10.92 1.84
C LYS A 40 4.86 -11.11 2.85
N ALA A 41 5.20 -11.69 4.00
CA ALA A 41 4.29 -11.84 5.11
C ALA A 41 3.97 -10.47 5.73
N TYR A 42 2.86 -10.39 6.46
CA TYR A 42 2.38 -9.16 7.12
C TYR A 42 3.49 -8.48 7.95
N ASP A 43 4.23 -9.25 8.73
CA ASP A 43 5.31 -8.79 9.61
C ASP A 43 6.62 -8.43 8.90
N GLN A 44 6.70 -8.73 7.59
CA GLN A 44 7.77 -8.28 6.70
C GLN A 44 7.40 -6.98 5.97
N ILE A 45 6.11 -6.63 5.91
CA ILE A 45 5.61 -5.35 5.41
C ILE A 45 5.64 -4.34 6.56
N ASP A 46 4.99 -4.67 7.68
CA ASP A 46 5.10 -3.93 8.96
C ASP A 46 6.34 -4.40 9.73
N ALA A 47 7.52 -4.11 9.17
CA ALA A 47 8.78 -4.62 9.69
C ALA A 47 9.32 -3.82 10.89
N ALA A 48 8.91 -2.55 11.07
CA ALA A 48 9.48 -1.71 12.11
C ALA A 48 9.07 -2.22 13.51
N PRO A 49 9.97 -2.19 14.51
CA PRO A 49 9.65 -2.62 15.87
C PRO A 49 8.44 -1.89 16.47
N GLU A 50 8.28 -0.60 16.13
CA GLU A 50 7.14 0.20 16.59
C GLU A 50 5.82 -0.21 15.93
N GLU A 51 5.83 -0.57 14.65
CA GLU A 51 4.65 -1.06 13.93
C GLU A 51 4.19 -2.39 14.51
N LYS A 52 5.12 -3.31 14.79
CA LYS A 52 4.83 -4.60 15.44
C LYS A 52 4.28 -4.42 16.86
N ALA A 53 4.80 -3.45 17.61
CA ALA A 53 4.35 -3.18 18.97
C ALA A 53 2.95 -2.55 19.01
N ARG A 54 2.61 -1.69 18.04
CA ARG A 54 1.32 -0.98 17.99
C ARG A 54 0.26 -1.68 17.15
N GLY A 55 0.64 -2.65 16.31
CA GLY A 55 -0.29 -3.37 15.42
C GLY A 55 -0.86 -2.51 14.29
N ILE A 56 -0.19 -1.41 13.95
CA ILE A 56 -0.61 -0.48 12.90
C ILE A 56 0.57 -0.13 12.00
N THR A 57 0.30 0.04 10.72
CA THR A 57 1.26 0.58 9.76
C THR A 57 1.55 2.03 10.08
N ILE A 58 2.84 2.39 10.17
CA ILE A 58 3.31 3.74 10.48
C ILE A 58 4.01 4.32 9.26
N SER A 59 4.93 3.55 8.69
CA SER A 59 5.72 3.88 7.52
C SER A 59 5.12 3.30 6.25
N THR A 60 5.37 3.93 5.11
CA THR A 60 4.94 3.37 3.83
C THR A 60 5.85 2.22 3.44
N ALA A 61 5.27 1.06 3.15
CA ALA A 61 6.03 -0.10 2.69
C ALA A 61 5.95 -0.23 1.17
N HIS A 62 7.08 -0.51 0.52
CA HIS A 62 7.15 -0.76 -0.91
C HIS A 62 7.29 -2.25 -1.20
N VAL A 63 6.38 -2.78 -2.01
CA VAL A 63 6.43 -4.16 -2.52
C VAL A 63 6.32 -4.16 -4.03
N GLU A 64 6.97 -5.12 -4.67
CA GLU A 64 6.96 -5.26 -6.13
C GLU A 64 6.32 -6.59 -6.49
N TYR A 65 5.51 -6.60 -7.55
CA TYR A 65 4.93 -7.80 -8.12
C TYR A 65 4.54 -7.54 -9.58
N GLU A 66 4.23 -8.60 -10.31
CA GLU A 66 3.86 -8.48 -11.70
C GLU A 66 2.73 -9.43 -12.09
N THR A 67 2.00 -9.00 -13.11
CA THR A 67 1.01 -9.84 -13.80
C THR A 67 1.59 -10.22 -15.17
N PRO A 68 0.89 -11.07 -15.95
CA PRO A 68 1.28 -11.30 -17.34
C PRO A 68 1.37 -10.02 -18.18
N ASN A 69 0.60 -8.98 -17.83
CA ASN A 69 0.46 -7.77 -18.66
C ASN A 69 1.30 -6.58 -18.19
N ARG A 70 1.59 -6.45 -16.90
CA ARG A 70 2.16 -5.23 -16.28
C ARG A 70 3.02 -5.55 -15.07
N HIS A 71 3.98 -4.66 -14.80
CA HIS A 71 4.75 -4.62 -13.56
C HIS A 71 4.16 -3.56 -12.62
N TYR A 72 4.11 -3.86 -11.33
CA TYR A 72 3.57 -2.96 -10.31
C TYR A 72 4.59 -2.72 -9.19
N ALA A 73 4.81 -1.45 -8.88
CA ALA A 73 5.34 -1.04 -7.60
C ALA A 73 4.15 -0.64 -6.72
N HIS A 74 3.98 -1.32 -5.59
CA HIS A 74 2.87 -1.13 -4.67
C HIS A 74 3.35 -0.43 -3.39
N VAL A 75 2.71 0.69 -3.04
CA VAL A 75 2.92 1.42 -1.80
C VAL A 75 1.81 1.11 -0.80
N ASP A 76 2.12 0.44 0.30
CA ASP A 76 1.16 0.22 1.40
C ASP A 76 1.15 1.45 2.30
N CYS A 77 0.01 2.15 2.40
CA CYS A 77 -0.09 3.39 3.18
C CYS A 77 -0.79 3.19 4.53
N PRO A 78 -0.37 3.95 5.56
CA PRO A 78 -1.02 3.91 6.87
C PRO A 78 -2.44 4.47 6.82
N GLY A 79 -3.34 3.94 7.65
CA GLY A 79 -4.75 4.36 7.75
C GLY A 79 -5.14 5.10 9.01
N HIS A 80 -4.19 5.28 9.93
CA HIS A 80 -4.41 5.95 11.21
C HIS A 80 -4.22 7.46 11.06
N ALA A 81 -5.07 8.26 11.71
CA ALA A 81 -5.09 9.72 11.59
C ALA A 81 -3.72 10.37 11.85
N ASP A 82 -3.03 9.91 12.90
CA ASP A 82 -1.71 10.44 13.30
C ASP A 82 -0.62 10.29 12.23
N TYR A 83 -0.79 9.34 11.30
CA TYR A 83 0.19 9.02 10.26
C TYR A 83 -0.26 9.42 8.85
N VAL A 84 -1.26 10.30 8.75
CA VAL A 84 -1.78 10.82 7.47
C VAL A 84 -0.69 11.45 6.60
N LYS A 85 0.34 12.05 7.20
CA LYS A 85 1.48 12.64 6.48
C LYS A 85 2.23 11.63 5.62
N ASN A 86 2.40 10.41 6.14
CA ASN A 86 3.08 9.33 5.44
C ASN A 86 2.19 8.75 4.33
N MET A 87 0.88 8.74 4.54
CA MET A 87 -0.07 8.42 3.48
C MET A 87 0.05 9.43 2.32
N ILE A 88 0.09 10.74 2.60
CA ILE A 88 0.18 11.79 1.56
C ILE A 88 1.45 11.61 0.71
N THR A 89 2.60 11.37 1.33
CA THR A 89 3.86 11.16 0.60
C THR A 89 3.88 9.85 -0.19
N GLY A 90 3.19 8.81 0.28
CA GLY A 90 2.98 7.57 -0.46
C GLY A 90 2.04 7.75 -1.65
N ALA A 91 0.88 8.38 -1.43
CA ALA A 91 -0.16 8.59 -2.44
C ALA A 91 0.32 9.47 -3.61
N ALA A 92 1.20 10.44 -3.35
CA ALA A 92 1.79 11.29 -4.39
C ALA A 92 2.64 10.53 -5.43
N GLN A 93 3.00 9.28 -5.14
CA GLN A 93 3.75 8.41 -6.06
C GLN A 93 2.85 7.48 -6.87
N MET A 94 1.55 7.45 -6.60
CA MET A 94 0.62 6.47 -7.16
C MET A 94 -0.02 6.97 -8.46
N ASP A 95 -0.01 6.12 -9.50
CA ASP A 95 -0.79 6.29 -10.72
C ASP A 95 -2.25 5.83 -10.53
N GLY A 96 -2.53 5.08 -9.47
CA GLY A 96 -3.86 4.64 -9.06
C GLY A 96 -3.86 4.02 -7.66
N ALA A 97 -5.00 4.05 -6.96
CA ALA A 97 -5.10 3.54 -5.59
C ALA A 97 -6.13 2.42 -5.45
N ILE A 98 -5.84 1.48 -4.55
CA ILE A 98 -6.76 0.46 -4.06
C ILE A 98 -7.34 0.96 -2.75
N LEU A 99 -8.60 1.40 -2.77
CA LEU A 99 -9.33 1.79 -1.56
C LEU A 99 -9.84 0.53 -0.85
N VAL A 100 -9.34 0.28 0.36
CA VAL A 100 -9.74 -0.88 1.16
C VAL A 100 -10.81 -0.46 2.18
N CYS A 101 -11.96 -1.13 2.10
CA CYS A 101 -13.09 -0.88 2.97
C CYS A 101 -13.54 -2.19 3.64
N SER A 102 -13.52 -2.22 4.97
CA SER A 102 -14.07 -3.34 5.74
C SER A 102 -15.57 -3.46 5.47
N ALA A 103 -16.05 -4.69 5.21
CA ALA A 103 -17.47 -4.96 5.04
C ALA A 103 -18.25 -4.88 6.38
N ALA A 104 -17.56 -5.04 7.51
CA ALA A 104 -18.16 -4.94 8.83
C ALA A 104 -18.39 -3.48 9.25
N ASP A 105 -17.46 -2.59 8.90
CA ASP A 105 -17.46 -1.19 9.36
C ASP A 105 -18.01 -0.23 8.30
N GLY A 106 -17.85 -0.57 7.02
CA GLY A 106 -18.20 0.33 5.92
C GLY A 106 -17.28 1.56 5.85
N PRO A 107 -17.74 2.67 5.23
CA PRO A 107 -16.92 3.86 5.04
C PRO A 107 -16.75 4.66 6.35
N MET A 108 -15.51 4.80 6.79
CA MET A 108 -15.12 5.50 8.01
C MET A 108 -14.55 6.90 7.70
N PRO A 109 -14.31 7.79 8.70
CA PRO A 109 -13.81 9.15 8.46
C PRO A 109 -12.54 9.19 7.60
N GLN A 110 -11.57 8.32 7.88
CA GLN A 110 -10.32 8.23 7.12
C GLN A 110 -10.55 7.67 5.72
N THR A 111 -11.58 6.86 5.47
CA THR A 111 -11.95 6.46 4.11
C THR A 111 -12.27 7.70 3.26
N ARG A 112 -13.03 8.66 3.80
CA ARG A 112 -13.37 9.91 3.11
C ARG A 112 -12.17 10.84 2.99
N GLU A 113 -11.41 11.00 4.07
CA GLU A 113 -10.19 11.80 4.10
C GLU A 113 -9.17 11.29 3.07
N HIS A 114 -8.98 9.98 2.99
CA HIS A 114 -8.03 9.38 2.07
C HIS A 114 -8.40 9.60 0.61
N ILE A 115 -9.69 9.52 0.26
CA ILE A 115 -10.17 9.85 -1.09
C ILE A 115 -9.87 11.32 -1.42
N LEU A 116 -10.14 12.23 -0.47
CA LEU A 116 -9.88 13.66 -0.66
C LEU A 116 -8.39 13.93 -0.88
N LEU A 117 -7.53 13.35 -0.03
CA LEU A 117 -6.08 13.54 -0.09
C LEU A 117 -5.48 12.91 -1.35
N ALA A 118 -5.89 11.70 -1.72
CA ALA A 118 -5.44 11.03 -2.95
C ALA A 118 -5.72 11.91 -4.18
N ARG A 119 -6.92 12.51 -4.26
CA ARG A 119 -7.27 13.46 -5.32
C ARG A 119 -6.40 14.72 -5.29
N GLN A 120 -6.10 15.26 -4.10
CA GLN A 120 -5.29 16.47 -3.95
C GLN A 120 -3.84 16.27 -4.38
N VAL A 121 -3.31 15.05 -4.24
CA VAL A 121 -1.94 14.70 -4.67
C VAL A 121 -1.88 14.14 -6.11
N GLY A 122 -3.00 14.16 -6.84
CA GLY A 122 -3.02 13.83 -8.26
C GLY A 122 -3.27 12.36 -8.61
N VAL A 123 -3.71 11.53 -7.65
CA VAL A 123 -4.21 10.19 -7.97
C VAL A 123 -5.56 10.35 -8.71
N PRO A 124 -5.71 9.80 -9.93
CA PRO A 124 -6.87 10.01 -10.78
C PRO A 124 -8.14 9.28 -10.31
#